data_AF-A0A6C0CQ08-F1
#
_entry.id   AF-A0A6C0CQ08-F1
#
_cell.length_a   1.000
_cell.length_b   1.000
_cell.length_c   1.000
_cell.angle_alpha   90.00
_cell.angle_beta   90.00
_cell.angle_gamma   90.00
#
_symmetry.space_group_name_H-M   'P 1'
#
loop_
_entity.id
_entity.type
_entity.pdbx_description
1 polymer ?
#
loop_
_entity_poly.entity_id
_entity_poly.type
_entity_poly.pdbx_seq_one_letter_code
_entity_poly.pdbx_strand_id
1 'polypeptide(L)'
;MNETVILVGDELIEHDRRMKLYNEIYENIRKQRNLLLTQTDKYIMADFPLDPQQKSLWLEYREKLRDFPLTCRPIYEENGELKSVEWPTPPQ
;
A
#
# COMPACT_ATOMS: atom_id res chain seq x y z
N MET A 1 40.65 -13.74 10.35
CA MET A 1 39.90 -12.50 10.59
C MET A 1 39.12 -12.02 9.36
N ASN A 2 38.82 -12.90 8.39
CA ASN A 2 38.28 -12.46 7.08
C ASN A 2 36.83 -12.90 6.87
N GLU A 3 36.44 -14.10 7.35
CA GLU A 3 35.04 -14.58 7.24
C GLU A 3 34.06 -13.70 8.01
N THR A 4 34.37 -13.33 9.25
CA THR A 4 33.46 -12.47 10.05
C THR A 4 33.25 -11.09 9.42
N VAL A 5 34.26 -10.54 8.74
CA VAL A 5 34.15 -9.23 8.06
C VAL A 5 33.35 -9.34 6.77
N ILE A 6 33.49 -10.45 6.03
CA ILE A 6 32.72 -10.71 4.80
C ILE A 6 31.24 -10.96 5.15
N LEU A 7 30.94 -11.76 6.17
CA LEU A 7 29.57 -12.04 6.60
C LEU A 7 28.84 -10.77 7.08
N VAL A 8 29.52 -9.89 7.81
CA VAL A 8 28.96 -8.58 8.23
C VAL A 8 28.74 -7.65 7.02
N GLY A 9 29.61 -7.70 6.02
CA GLY A 9 29.44 -6.96 4.77
C GLY A 9 28.23 -7.43 3.95
N ASP A 10 28.03 -8.74 3.86
CA ASP A 10 26.91 -9.36 3.14
C ASP A 10 25.57 -9.03 3.81
N GLU A 11 25.47 -9.10 5.14
CA GLU A 11 24.26 -8.72 5.88
C GLU A 11 23.88 -7.25 5.70
N LEU A 12 24.86 -6.34 5.65
CA LEU A 12 24.62 -4.91 5.42
C LEU A 12 24.10 -4.63 4.01
N ILE A 13 24.61 -5.35 3.00
CA ILE A 13 24.16 -5.22 1.61
C ILE A 13 22.72 -5.74 1.47
N GLU A 14 22.40 -6.87 2.10
CA GLU A 14 21.03 -7.40 2.13
C GLU A 14 20.06 -6.47 2.85
N HIS A 15 20.50 -5.83 3.93
CA HIS A 15 19.70 -4.83 4.64
C HIS A 15 19.37 -3.63 3.75
N ASP A 16 20.35 -3.04 3.05
CA ASP A 16 20.11 -1.90 2.15
C ASP A 16 19.16 -2.26 1.01
N ARG A 17 19.33 -3.46 0.41
CA ARG A 17 18.42 -3.97 -0.62
C ARG A 17 17.00 -4.09 -0.09
N ARG A 18 16.82 -4.68 1.10
CA ARG A 18 15.50 -4.85 1.72
C ARG A 18 14.84 -3.49 2.01
N MET A 19 15.62 -2.52 2.48
CA MET A 19 15.11 -1.17 2.77
C MET A 19 14.70 -0.42 1.50
N LYS A 20 15.50 -0.50 0.43
CA LYS A 20 15.13 0.06 -0.88
C LYS A 20 13.83 -0.55 -1.41
N LEU A 21 13.75 -1.88 -1.39
CA LEU A 21 12.56 -2.61 -1.84
C LEU A 21 11.33 -2.23 -1.02
N TYR A 22 11.47 -2.13 0.30
CA TYR A 22 10.39 -1.68 1.18
C TYR A 22 9.91 -0.27 0.79
N ASN A 23 10.82 0.68 0.56
CA ASN A 23 10.44 2.02 0.12
C ASN A 23 9.71 2.00 -1.23
N GLU A 24 10.18 1.24 -2.21
CA GLU A 24 9.54 1.11 -3.53
C GLU A 24 8.11 0.56 -3.42
N ILE A 25 7.90 -0.44 -2.56
CA ILE A 25 6.57 -1.01 -2.30
C ILE A 25 5.63 0.04 -1.73
N TYR A 26 6.06 0.76 -0.69
CA TYR A 26 5.23 1.80 -0.07
C TYR A 26 4.93 2.95 -1.04
N GLU A 27 5.88 3.31 -1.90
CA GLU A 27 5.64 4.27 -2.97
C GLU A 27 4.60 3.78 -3.98
N ASN A 28 4.66 2.52 -4.39
CA ASN A 28 3.65 1.93 -5.28
C ASN A 28 2.26 1.88 -4.62
N ILE A 29 2.19 1.51 -3.35
CA ILE A 29 0.94 1.55 -2.57
C ILE A 29 0.39 2.99 -2.54
N ARG A 30 1.22 4.00 -2.27
CA ARG A 30 0.79 5.40 -2.26
C ARG A 30 0.27 5.85 -3.62
N LYS A 31 0.94 5.47 -4.72
CA LYS A 31 0.50 5.77 -6.09
C LYS A 31 -0.86 5.14 -6.40
N GLN A 32 -1.03 3.85 -6.09
CA GLN A 32 -2.29 3.14 -6.33
C GLN A 32 -3.44 3.70 -5.48
N ARG A 33 -3.18 4.01 -4.20
CA ARG A 33 -4.14 4.70 -3.34
C ARG A 33 -4.56 6.04 -3.95
N ASN A 34 -3.61 6.86 -4.40
CA ASN A 34 -3.92 8.16 -5.00
C ASN A 34 -4.75 8.01 -6.27
N LEU A 35 -4.47 7.01 -7.10
CA LEU A 35 -5.26 6.68 -8.29
C LEU A 35 -6.70 6.34 -7.91
N LEU A 36 -6.92 5.45 -6.95
CA LEU A 36 -8.26 5.05 -6.49
C LEU A 36 -9.03 6.22 -5.86
N LEU A 37 -8.36 7.06 -5.07
CA LEU A 37 -8.95 8.28 -4.53
C LEU A 37 -9.32 9.26 -5.65
N THR A 38 -8.51 9.39 -6.70
CA THR A 38 -8.83 10.26 -7.84
C THR A 38 -10.04 9.73 -8.61
N GLN A 39 -10.09 8.43 -8.90
CA GLN A 39 -11.19 7.80 -9.63
C GLN A 39 -12.54 7.90 -8.88
N THR A 40 -12.49 7.91 -7.55
CA THR A 40 -13.67 7.92 -6.69
C THR A 40 -14.02 9.30 -6.14
N ASP A 41 -13.33 10.36 -6.59
CA ASP A 41 -13.51 11.70 -6.07
C ASP A 41 -14.90 12.28 -6.33
N LYS A 42 -15.49 11.94 -7.49
CA LYS A 42 -16.86 12.34 -7.83
C LYS A 42 -17.91 11.92 -6.79
N TYR A 43 -17.72 10.79 -6.09
CA TYR A 43 -18.71 10.24 -5.17
C TYR A 43 -18.82 11.01 -3.84
N ILE A 44 -17.85 11.88 -3.52
CA ILE A 44 -17.91 12.75 -2.34
C ILE A 44 -18.45 14.15 -2.66
N MET A 45 -18.56 14.52 -3.94
CA MET A 45 -19.13 15.80 -4.35
C MET A 45 -20.59 15.94 -3.91
N ALA A 46 -21.01 17.17 -3.60
CA ALA A 46 -22.39 17.46 -3.23
C ALA A 46 -23.36 17.25 -4.40
N ASP A 47 -22.91 17.56 -5.62
CA ASP A 47 -23.74 17.55 -6.84
C ASP A 47 -23.86 16.16 -7.49
N PHE A 48 -23.13 15.16 -7.00
CA PHE A 48 -23.18 13.81 -7.56
C PHE A 48 -24.44 13.08 -7.03
N PRO A 49 -25.32 12.57 -7.90
CA PRO A 49 -26.62 12.03 -7.51
C PRO A 49 -26.48 10.64 -6.89
N LEU A 50 -26.09 10.58 -5.63
CA LEU A 50 -26.10 9.38 -4.81
C LEU A 50 -27.10 9.50 -3.68
N ASP A 51 -27.71 8.37 -3.37
CA ASP A 51 -28.49 8.26 -2.14
C ASP A 51 -27.58 8.43 -0.92
N PRO A 52 -28.07 8.97 0.20
CA PRO A 52 -27.27 9.19 1.41
C PRO A 52 -26.54 7.93 1.89
N GLN A 53 -27.18 6.76 1.72
CA GLN A 53 -26.62 5.48 2.10
C GLN A 53 -25.42 5.08 1.22
N GLN A 54 -25.53 5.24 -0.10
CA GLN A 54 -24.42 5.00 -1.01
C GLN A 54 -23.27 5.99 -0.78
N LYS A 55 -23.59 7.26 -0.51
CA LYS A 55 -22.59 8.28 -0.17
C LYS A 55 -21.81 7.90 1.09
N SER A 56 -22.48 7.36 2.11
CA SER A 56 -21.83 6.84 3.32
C SER A 56 -20.87 5.69 3.01
N LEU A 57 -21.26 4.75 2.15
CA LEU A 57 -20.38 3.62 1.74
C LEU A 57 -19.14 4.10 0.98
N TRP A 58 -19.29 5.10 0.09
CA TRP A 58 -18.16 5.70 -0.61
C TRP A 58 -17.22 6.47 0.32
N LEU A 59 -17.74 7.10 1.37
CA LEU A 59 -16.93 7.76 2.40
C LEU A 59 -16.11 6.73 3.19
N GLU A 60 -16.74 5.65 3.66
CA GLU A 60 -16.07 4.56 4.38
C GLU A 60 -15.00 3.88 3.50
N TYR A 61 -15.31 3.64 2.23
CA TYR A 61 -14.34 3.12 1.27
C TYR A 61 -13.10 4.01 1.14
N ARG A 62 -13.29 5.33 1.02
CA ARG A 62 -12.20 6.31 0.90
C ARG A 62 -11.41 6.45 2.20
N GLU A 63 -12.04 6.28 3.36
CA GLU A 63 -11.36 6.20 4.65
C GLU A 63 -10.42 4.99 4.69
N LYS A 64 -10.93 3.79 4.36
CA LYS A 64 -10.12 2.56 4.27
C LYS A 64 -8.93 2.70 3.31
N LEU A 65 -9.11 3.40 2.18
CA LEU A 65 -8.01 3.70 1.26
C LEU A 65 -6.95 4.62 1.88
N ARG A 66 -7.34 5.64 2.66
CA ARG A 66 -6.37 6.55 3.31
C ARG A 66 -5.56 5.84 4.40
N ASP A 67 -6.21 4.95 5.14
CA ASP A 67 -5.57 4.15 6.18
C ASP A 67 -4.73 3.00 5.62
N PHE A 68 -4.92 2.66 4.35
CA PHE A 68 -4.30 1.52 3.70
C PHE A 68 -2.77 1.45 3.82
N PRO A 69 -2.00 2.54 3.63
CA PRO A 69 -0.54 2.48 3.79
C PRO A 69 -0.09 2.22 5.23
N LEU A 70 -0.96 2.44 6.22
CA LEU A 70 -0.66 2.17 7.64
C LEU A 70 -1.06 0.74 8.04
N THR A 71 -2.07 0.17 7.38
CA THR A 71 -2.62 -1.15 7.69
C THR A 71 -2.04 -2.26 6.81
N CYS A 72 -1.55 -1.92 5.61
CA CYS A 72 -0.85 -2.85 4.75
C CYS A 72 0.53 -3.17 5.35
N ARG A 73 0.72 -4.45 5.69
CA ARG A 73 2.04 -5.02 5.99
C ARG A 73 2.47 -5.82 4.76
N PRO A 74 3.26 -5.24 3.84
CA PRO A 74 3.84 -6.02 2.76
C PRO A 74 4.79 -7.04 3.38
N ILE A 75 4.42 -8.31 3.27
CA ILE A 75 5.21 -9.44 3.74
C ILE A 75 6.00 -9.98 2.54
N TYR A 76 7.24 -10.39 2.79
CA TYR A 76 7.99 -11.19 1.82
C TYR A 76 7.52 -12.63 1.92
N GLU A 77 7.16 -13.23 0.79
CA GLU A 77 7.03 -14.69 0.71
C GLU A 77 8.42 -15.33 0.91
N GLU A 78 8.48 -16.60 1.34
CA GLU A 78 9.74 -17.31 1.62
C GLU A 78 10.69 -17.38 0.41
N ASN A 79 10.15 -17.24 -0.80
CA ASN A 79 10.90 -17.19 -2.06
C ASN A 79 11.48 -15.80 -2.38
N GLY A 80 11.29 -14.81 -1.51
CA GLY A 80 11.74 -13.42 -1.71
C GLY A 80 10.81 -12.60 -2.61
N GLU A 81 9.65 -13.12 -3.00
CA GLU A 81 8.66 -12.38 -3.78
C GLU A 81 7.75 -11.53 -2.88
N LEU A 82 7.26 -10.42 -3.42
CA LEU A 82 6.34 -9.54 -2.71
C LEU A 82 4.95 -10.19 -2.63
N LYS A 83 4.45 -10.42 -1.42
CA LYS A 83 3.07 -10.85 -1.23
C LYS A 83 2.10 -9.81 -1.80
N SER A 84 1.15 -10.27 -2.62
CA SER A 84 0.08 -9.43 -3.17
C SER A 84 -0.69 -8.71 -2.04
N VAL A 85 -0.99 -7.44 -2.27
CA VAL A 85 -1.64 -6.56 -1.31
C VAL A 85 -3.15 -6.49 -1.59
N GLU A 86 -3.97 -6.85 -0.60
CA GLU A 86 -5.44 -6.86 -0.74
C GLU A 86 -6.04 -5.48 -0.53
N TRP A 87 -6.55 -4.87 -1.59
CA TRP A 87 -7.20 -3.55 -1.52
C TRP A 87 -8.64 -3.64 -1.02
N PRO A 88 -9.17 -2.59 -0.36
CA PRO A 88 -10.59 -2.53 -0.06
C PRO A 88 -11.43 -2.63 -1.34
N THR A 89 -12.58 -3.28 -1.24
CA THR A 89 -13.52 -3.45 -2.36
C THR A 89 -14.41 -2.20 -2.49
N PRO A 90 -14.56 -1.62 -3.69
CA PRO A 90 -15.48 -0.51 -3.91
C PRO A 90 -16.94 -0.94 -3.69
N PRO A 91 -17.81 -0.04 -3.20
CA PRO A 91 -19.24 -0.30 -3.09
C PRO A 91 -19.91 -0.35 -4.48
N GLN A 92 -21.11 -0.94 -4.55
CA GLN A 92 -21.95 -1.01 -5.75
C GLN A 92 -22.87 0.20 -5.91
#